data_AF-A0A9W6NQ77-F1
#
_entry.id   AF-A0A9W6NQ77-F1
#
_cell.length_a   1.000
_cell.length_b   1.000
_cell.length_c   1.000
_cell.angle_alpha   90.00
_cell.angle_beta   90.00
_cell.angle_gamma   90.00
#
_symmetry.space_group_name_H-M   'P 1'
#
loop_
_entity.id
_entity.type
_entity.pdbx_description
1 polymer ?
#
loop_
_entity_poly.entity_id
_entity_poly.type
_entity_poly.pdbx_seq_one_letter_code
_entity_poly.pdbx_strand_id
1 'polypeptide(L)'
;MGMHHGYLAATASGSGLLAALGRHCGDFFPGAPVADPDDLDLDGGDGGWGLALEEWPHYAILLDTSLLLADAPTLVVELSRELGTAVGCMAETLSGAYSLTAARDGRLLRQVSVQAGAEIVAVGPPLPTEAARPITDPDGDGLEAALEYLGFAMHGSAVIRPVRYTAARLPQPKPAATVTGRARVEPRR
;
A
#
# COMPACT_ATOMS: atom_id res chain seq x y z
N MET A 1 9.91 18.21 2.02
CA MET A 1 9.53 17.43 3.22
C MET A 1 9.68 15.97 2.85
N GLY A 2 10.22 15.12 3.73
CA GLY A 2 10.33 13.69 3.43
C GLY A 2 8.97 13.01 3.63
N MET A 3 8.63 12.05 2.78
CA MET A 3 7.47 11.18 3.00
C MET A 3 7.84 10.06 3.97
N HIS A 4 6.91 9.75 4.85
CA HIS A 4 6.92 8.58 5.73
C HIS A 4 5.49 8.07 5.82
N HIS A 5 4.99 7.49 4.73
CA HIS A 5 3.67 6.90 4.70
C HIS A 5 3.58 5.79 3.66
N GLY A 6 2.66 4.86 3.90
CA GLY A 6 2.27 3.83 2.97
C GLY A 6 0.82 3.99 2.55
N TYR A 7 0.48 3.49 1.38
CA TYR A 7 -0.89 3.34 0.91
C TYR A 7 -1.20 1.87 0.69
N LEU A 8 -2.38 1.47 1.12
CA LEU A 8 -2.96 0.18 0.78
C LEU A 8 -4.34 0.38 0.16
N ALA A 9 -4.44 0.13 -1.13
CA ALA A 9 -5.65 0.32 -1.91
C ALA A 9 -6.26 -1.01 -2.35
N ALA A 10 -7.59 -1.10 -2.41
CA ALA A 10 -8.29 -2.26 -2.96
C ALA A 10 -9.61 -1.89 -3.62
N THR A 11 -10.03 -2.65 -4.64
CA THR A 11 -11.32 -2.48 -5.35
C THR A 11 -12.51 -3.01 -4.52
N ALA A 12 -12.71 -2.43 -3.34
CA ALA A 12 -13.76 -2.78 -2.39
C ALA A 12 -14.27 -1.53 -1.65
N SER A 13 -15.41 -1.65 -0.96
CA SER A 13 -15.81 -0.65 0.03
C SER A 13 -14.81 -0.60 1.20
N GLY A 14 -14.78 0.50 1.95
CA GLY A 14 -13.91 0.62 3.12
C GLY A 14 -14.18 -0.46 4.17
N SER A 15 -15.46 -0.75 4.45
CA SER A 15 -15.84 -1.88 5.32
C SER A 15 -15.35 -3.24 4.81
N GLY A 16 -15.38 -3.45 3.48
CA GLY A 16 -14.89 -4.68 2.85
C GLY A 16 -13.37 -4.83 2.99
N LEU A 17 -12.63 -3.73 2.77
CA LEU A 17 -11.18 -3.69 2.98
C LEU A 17 -10.80 -3.98 4.43
N LEU A 18 -11.41 -3.29 5.41
CA LEU A 18 -11.13 -3.52 6.84
C LEU A 18 -11.50 -4.93 7.29
N ALA A 19 -12.60 -5.49 6.81
CA ALA A 19 -12.98 -6.87 7.13
C ALA A 19 -11.98 -7.90 6.57
N ALA A 20 -11.44 -7.66 5.37
CA ALA A 20 -10.40 -8.51 4.77
C ALA A 20 -9.07 -8.39 5.53
N LEU A 21 -8.64 -7.17 5.84
CA LEU A 21 -7.48 -6.93 6.69
C LEU A 21 -7.63 -7.62 8.04
N GLY A 22 -8.82 -7.55 8.66
CA GLY A 22 -9.14 -8.23 9.92
C GLY A 22 -8.85 -9.73 9.91
N ARG A 23 -9.04 -10.40 8.77
CA ARG A 23 -8.74 -11.83 8.60
C ARG A 23 -7.24 -12.12 8.55
N HIS A 24 -6.41 -11.18 8.11
CA HIS A 24 -4.98 -11.41 7.86
C HIS A 24 -4.07 -10.77 8.90
N CYS A 25 -4.41 -9.61 9.44
CA CYS A 25 -3.51 -8.79 10.23
C CYS A 25 -4.22 -8.00 11.35
N GLY A 26 -4.80 -8.69 12.32
CA GLY A 26 -5.30 -8.06 13.56
C GLY A 26 -6.68 -7.42 13.45
N ASP A 27 -6.99 -6.48 14.35
CA ASP A 27 -8.30 -5.84 14.46
C ASP A 27 -8.24 -4.37 14.04
N PHE A 28 -9.31 -3.91 13.38
CA PHE A 28 -9.45 -2.56 12.86
C PHE A 28 -10.73 -1.92 13.41
N PHE A 29 -10.58 -0.73 14.00
CA PHE A 29 -11.67 -0.01 14.63
C PHE A 29 -11.88 1.32 13.90
N PRO A 30 -12.85 1.41 12.97
CA PRO A 30 -13.15 2.64 12.26
C PRO A 30 -13.89 3.63 13.17
N GLY A 31 -13.50 4.90 13.09
CA GLY A 31 -14.18 6.03 13.72
C GLY A 31 -15.27 6.65 12.85
N ALA A 32 -15.81 7.77 13.34
CA ALA A 32 -16.74 8.59 12.58
C ALA A 32 -16.01 9.34 11.44
N PRO A 33 -16.69 9.63 10.32
CA PRO A 33 -16.11 10.47 9.27
C PRO A 33 -15.69 11.84 9.80
N VAL A 34 -14.60 12.35 9.27
CA VAL A 34 -14.11 13.71 9.54
C VAL A 34 -14.30 14.58 8.30
N ALA A 35 -14.49 15.89 8.52
CA ALA A 35 -14.61 16.85 7.43
C ALA A 35 -13.25 17.41 6.98
N ASP A 36 -12.30 17.48 7.91
CA ASP A 36 -10.94 17.97 7.69
C ASP A 36 -9.94 16.81 7.93
N PRO A 37 -9.07 16.47 6.97
CA PRO A 37 -7.99 15.49 7.17
C PRO A 37 -7.05 15.87 8.31
N ASP A 38 -6.88 17.16 8.62
CA ASP A 38 -6.00 17.62 9.70
C ASP A 38 -6.55 17.26 11.10
N ASP A 39 -7.81 16.85 11.21
CA ASP A 39 -8.43 16.36 12.45
C ASP A 39 -8.10 14.88 12.75
N LEU A 40 -7.38 14.19 11.86
CA LEU A 40 -7.05 12.78 12.04
C LEU A 40 -5.95 12.57 13.07
N ASP A 41 -6.25 11.81 14.12
CA ASP A 41 -5.23 11.25 15.01
C ASP A 41 -4.58 10.02 14.35
N LEU A 42 -3.44 10.26 13.72
CA LEU A 42 -2.61 9.24 13.05
C LEU A 42 -1.45 8.75 13.91
N ASP A 43 -1.35 9.22 15.16
CA ASP A 43 -0.25 8.87 16.05
C ASP A 43 -0.35 7.41 16.49
N GLY A 44 0.82 6.77 16.64
CA GLY A 44 0.94 5.45 17.27
C GLY A 44 1.00 5.56 18.79
N GLY A 45 0.48 4.55 19.50
CA GLY A 45 0.60 4.44 20.96
C GLY A 45 0.22 3.07 21.49
N ASP A 46 0.01 2.97 22.81
CA ASP A 46 -0.31 1.72 23.51
C ASP A 46 -1.59 1.03 22.98
N GLY A 47 -2.50 1.80 22.35
CA GLY A 47 -3.73 1.32 21.72
C GLY A 47 -3.60 0.90 20.25
N GLY A 48 -2.39 0.99 19.67
CA GLY A 48 -2.11 0.68 18.27
C GLY A 48 -1.87 1.91 17.39
N TRP A 49 -1.86 1.70 16.08
CA TRP A 49 -1.50 2.69 15.06
C TRP A 49 -2.74 3.42 14.52
N GLY A 50 -2.66 4.75 14.44
CA GLY A 50 -3.68 5.57 13.80
C GLY A 50 -3.50 5.56 12.28
N LEU A 51 -4.53 5.14 11.55
CA LEU A 51 -4.57 5.06 10.10
C LEU A 51 -5.70 5.96 9.57
N ALA A 52 -5.66 6.31 8.28
CA ALA A 52 -6.78 6.99 7.62
C ALA A 52 -7.38 6.10 6.54
N LEU A 53 -8.70 5.95 6.53
CA LEU A 53 -9.43 5.25 5.47
C LEU A 53 -10.15 6.26 4.61
N GLU A 54 -9.81 6.28 3.33
CA GLU A 54 -10.51 7.01 2.29
C GLU A 54 -11.46 6.05 1.54
N GLU A 55 -12.75 6.35 1.61
CA GLU A 55 -13.78 5.58 0.93
C GLU A 55 -14.23 6.29 -0.35
N TRP A 56 -14.14 5.56 -1.46
CA TRP A 56 -14.60 5.97 -2.77
C TRP A 56 -15.74 5.04 -3.24
N PRO A 57 -16.55 5.43 -4.25
CA PRO A 57 -17.68 4.61 -4.69
C PRO A 57 -17.33 3.16 -5.09
N HIS A 58 -16.10 2.92 -5.55
CA HIS A 58 -15.68 1.63 -6.13
C HIS A 58 -14.36 1.08 -5.57
N TYR A 59 -13.73 1.78 -4.64
CA TYR A 59 -12.48 1.37 -4.03
C TYR A 59 -12.30 2.05 -2.67
N ALA A 60 -11.32 1.60 -1.91
CA ALA A 60 -10.90 2.23 -0.69
C ALA A 60 -9.37 2.28 -0.64
N ILE A 61 -8.85 3.33 0.00
CA ILE A 61 -7.42 3.53 0.24
C ILE A 61 -7.22 3.68 1.75
N LEU A 62 -6.29 2.93 2.29
CA LEU A 62 -5.85 3.05 3.68
C LEU A 62 -4.47 3.72 3.69
N LEU A 63 -4.38 4.90 4.28
CA LEU A 63 -3.11 5.53 4.66
C LEU A 63 -2.53 4.77 5.85
N ASP A 64 -1.43 4.09 5.60
CA ASP A 64 -0.70 3.28 6.57
C ASP A 64 0.53 4.04 7.08
N THR A 65 0.38 4.69 8.24
CA THR A 65 1.49 5.37 8.92
C THR A 65 2.47 4.41 9.60
N SER A 66 2.09 3.14 9.79
CA SER A 66 2.96 2.13 10.39
C SER A 66 3.92 1.50 9.39
N LEU A 67 3.63 1.63 8.08
CA LEU A 67 4.29 0.96 6.95
C LEU A 67 4.19 -0.59 6.97
N LEU A 68 3.61 -1.18 8.01
CA LEU A 68 3.55 -2.63 8.21
C LEU A 68 2.62 -3.32 7.21
N LEU A 69 1.56 -2.63 6.78
CA LEU A 69 0.53 -3.18 5.91
C LEU A 69 0.88 -2.92 4.44
N ALA A 70 1.33 -1.69 4.14
CA ALA A 70 1.65 -1.27 2.78
C ALA A 70 2.89 -1.99 2.21
N ASP A 71 3.87 -2.34 3.06
CA ASP A 71 5.07 -3.10 2.67
C ASP A 71 4.95 -4.62 2.87
N ALA A 72 3.73 -5.17 2.85
CA ALA A 72 3.48 -6.60 3.00
C ALA A 72 2.99 -7.25 1.69
N PRO A 73 3.89 -7.67 0.77
CA PRO A 73 3.50 -8.20 -0.54
C PRO A 73 2.52 -9.38 -0.48
N THR A 74 2.70 -10.23 0.51
CA THR A 74 1.86 -11.42 0.73
C THR A 74 0.45 -11.04 1.13
N LEU A 75 0.30 -10.04 2.00
CA LEU A 75 -0.99 -9.46 2.36
C LEU A 75 -1.68 -8.88 1.12
N VAL A 76 -0.97 -8.10 0.31
CA VAL A 76 -1.54 -7.51 -0.92
C VAL A 76 -2.08 -8.59 -1.87
N VAL A 77 -1.34 -9.69 -2.05
CA VAL A 77 -1.80 -10.81 -2.89
C VAL A 77 -3.04 -11.48 -2.29
N GLU A 78 -3.09 -11.71 -0.98
CA GLU A 78 -4.28 -12.28 -0.31
C GLU A 78 -5.49 -11.35 -0.43
N LEU A 79 -5.31 -10.05 -0.21
CA LEU A 79 -6.37 -9.05 -0.38
C LEU A 79 -6.89 -9.03 -1.83
N SER A 80 -6.00 -9.08 -2.82
CA SER A 80 -6.42 -9.12 -4.23
C SER A 80 -7.24 -10.37 -4.56
N ARG A 81 -6.97 -11.51 -3.90
CA ARG A 81 -7.75 -12.74 -4.10
C ARG A 81 -9.19 -12.58 -3.65
N GLU A 82 -9.41 -11.78 -2.62
CA GLU A 82 -10.73 -11.59 -2.00
C GLU A 82 -11.47 -10.37 -2.57
N LEU A 83 -10.74 -9.33 -2.98
CA LEU A 83 -11.29 -8.00 -3.28
C LEU A 83 -11.07 -7.55 -4.74
N GLY A 84 -10.42 -8.35 -5.58
CA GLY A 84 -10.13 -8.01 -6.98
C GLY A 84 -8.72 -7.44 -7.16
N THR A 85 -8.58 -6.13 -7.38
CA THR A 85 -7.26 -5.47 -7.44
C THR A 85 -6.88 -4.95 -6.06
N ALA A 86 -5.63 -5.18 -5.65
CA ALA A 86 -5.05 -4.58 -4.44
C ALA A 86 -3.62 -4.09 -4.71
N VAL A 87 -3.25 -2.98 -4.07
CA VAL A 87 -1.93 -2.36 -4.18
C VAL A 87 -1.46 -1.92 -2.80
N GLY A 88 -0.28 -2.35 -2.41
CA GLY A 88 0.44 -1.80 -1.25
C GLY A 88 1.68 -1.08 -1.75
N CYS A 89 1.91 0.15 -1.31
CA CYS A 89 3.12 0.89 -1.64
C CYS A 89 3.54 1.82 -0.52
N MET A 90 4.84 2.04 -0.37
CA MET A 90 5.37 2.97 0.60
C MET A 90 6.58 3.75 0.07
N ALA A 91 6.76 4.94 0.63
CA ALA A 91 7.96 5.74 0.48
C ALA A 91 8.42 6.22 1.85
N GLU A 92 9.69 5.97 2.16
CA GLU A 92 10.37 6.50 3.34
C GLU A 92 11.64 7.24 2.91
N THR A 93 11.55 8.57 2.85
CA THR A 93 12.64 9.41 2.33
C THR A 93 13.91 9.31 3.17
N LEU A 94 13.80 9.16 4.50
CA LEU A 94 14.96 9.10 5.40
C LEU A 94 15.80 7.84 5.21
N SER A 95 15.14 6.70 5.03
CA SER A 95 15.81 5.41 4.81
C SER A 95 16.11 5.15 3.33
N GLY A 96 15.54 5.95 2.42
CA GLY A 96 15.61 5.71 0.98
C GLY A 96 14.90 4.42 0.57
N ALA A 97 13.91 3.98 1.34
CA ALA A 97 13.13 2.78 1.07
C ALA A 97 11.87 3.11 0.27
N TYR A 98 11.65 2.38 -0.81
CA TYR A 98 10.48 2.51 -1.68
C TYR A 98 10.00 1.13 -2.06
N SER A 99 8.70 0.90 -1.97
CA SER A 99 8.14 -0.36 -2.42
C SER A 99 6.77 -0.19 -3.05
N LEU A 100 6.48 -1.10 -3.98
CA LEU A 100 5.18 -1.27 -4.58
C LEU A 100 4.95 -2.76 -4.78
N THR A 101 3.80 -3.24 -4.33
CA THR A 101 3.24 -4.53 -4.70
C THR A 101 1.86 -4.29 -5.28
N ALA A 102 1.62 -4.74 -6.50
CA ALA A 102 0.32 -4.74 -7.14
C ALA A 102 -0.10 -6.16 -7.48
N ALA A 103 -1.33 -6.53 -7.14
CA ALA A 103 -1.88 -7.84 -7.43
C ALA A 103 -3.35 -7.74 -7.88
N ARG A 104 -3.79 -8.72 -8.66
CA ARG A 104 -5.18 -8.86 -9.09
C ARG A 104 -5.62 -10.31 -9.03
N ASP A 105 -6.77 -10.57 -8.42
CA ASP A 105 -7.39 -11.89 -8.29
C ASP A 105 -6.41 -12.96 -7.74
N GLY A 106 -5.58 -12.57 -6.76
CA GLY A 106 -4.59 -13.44 -6.13
C GLY A 106 -3.32 -13.68 -6.95
N ARG A 107 -3.09 -12.90 -8.02
CA ARG A 107 -1.90 -12.97 -8.88
C ARG A 107 -1.10 -11.68 -8.81
N LEU A 108 0.21 -11.81 -8.60
CA LEU A 108 1.13 -10.67 -8.63
C LEU A 108 1.21 -10.08 -10.05
N LEU A 109 1.01 -8.77 -10.16
CA LEU A 109 1.17 -8.01 -11.40
C LEU A 109 2.57 -7.39 -11.48
N ARG A 110 2.96 -6.68 -10.41
CA ARG A 110 4.22 -5.96 -10.31
C ARG A 110 4.65 -5.94 -8.86
N GLN A 111 5.93 -6.20 -8.61
CA GLN A 111 6.56 -5.92 -7.32
C GLN A 111 7.87 -5.17 -7.58
N VAL A 112 8.06 -4.08 -6.86
CA VAL A 112 9.33 -3.33 -6.80
C VAL A 112 9.62 -3.09 -5.32
N SER A 113 10.84 -3.35 -4.89
CA SER A 113 11.30 -3.00 -3.55
C SER A 113 12.74 -2.51 -3.65
N VAL A 114 12.96 -1.33 -3.09
CA VAL A 114 14.24 -0.65 -2.97
C VAL A 114 14.48 -0.42 -1.49
N GLN A 115 15.65 -0.82 -1.02
CA GLN A 115 16.15 -0.46 0.30
C GLN A 115 17.54 0.16 0.12
N ALA A 116 17.88 1.18 0.91
CA ALA A 116 19.19 1.82 0.79
C ALA A 116 20.33 0.79 0.93
N GLY A 117 21.22 0.77 -0.06
CA GLY A 117 22.37 -0.14 -0.10
C GLY A 117 22.04 -1.58 -0.50
N ALA A 118 20.79 -1.91 -0.86
CA ALA A 118 20.39 -3.23 -1.36
C ALA A 118 20.20 -3.24 -2.88
N GLU A 119 20.20 -4.45 -3.48
CA GLU A 119 19.77 -4.62 -4.87
C GLU A 119 18.27 -4.36 -5.02
N ILE A 120 17.86 -3.70 -6.11
CA ILE A 120 16.45 -3.51 -6.46
C ILE A 120 15.84 -4.87 -6.75
N VAL A 121 14.78 -5.23 -6.01
CA VAL A 121 13.99 -6.42 -6.31
C VAL A 121 12.84 -5.98 -7.22
N ALA A 122 12.81 -6.53 -8.44
CA ALA A 122 11.77 -6.25 -9.42
C ALA A 122 11.18 -7.57 -9.97
N VAL A 123 9.87 -7.72 -9.87
CA VAL A 123 9.12 -8.90 -10.36
C VAL A 123 7.94 -8.43 -11.20
N GLY A 124 7.68 -9.12 -12.32
CA GLY A 124 6.66 -8.72 -13.30
C GLY A 124 7.12 -7.61 -14.24
N PRO A 125 6.40 -7.40 -15.36
CA PRO A 125 6.72 -6.34 -16.31
C PRO A 125 6.50 -4.94 -15.68
N PRO A 126 7.30 -3.93 -16.07
CA PRO A 126 7.05 -2.55 -15.64
C PRO A 126 5.65 -2.08 -16.01
N LEU A 127 5.02 -1.31 -15.12
CA LEU A 127 3.80 -0.58 -15.45
C LEU A 127 4.10 0.49 -16.51
N PRO A 128 3.14 0.84 -17.38
CA PRO A 128 3.34 1.89 -18.38
C PRO A 128 3.77 3.24 -17.81
N THR A 129 3.40 3.54 -16.56
CA THR A 129 3.76 4.77 -15.86
C THR A 129 5.23 4.84 -15.49
N GLU A 130 5.90 3.70 -15.27
CA GLU A 130 7.30 3.63 -14.80
C GLU A 130 8.31 4.25 -15.79
N ALA A 131 7.95 4.37 -17.07
CA ALA A 131 8.83 4.96 -18.08
C ALA A 131 9.01 6.48 -17.91
N ALA A 132 7.99 7.17 -17.39
CA ALA A 132 8.00 8.62 -17.19
C ALA A 132 8.08 9.01 -15.71
N ARG A 133 7.49 8.20 -14.83
CA ARG A 133 7.43 8.39 -13.38
C ARG A 133 7.87 7.08 -12.70
N PRO A 134 9.18 6.88 -12.49
CA PRO A 134 9.70 5.63 -11.92
C PRO A 134 9.18 5.40 -10.49
N ILE A 135 8.85 4.16 -10.13
CA ILE A 135 8.45 3.78 -8.75
C ILE A 135 9.52 4.17 -7.71
N THR A 136 10.79 4.23 -8.13
CA THR A 136 11.94 4.54 -7.28
C THR A 136 12.16 6.06 -7.11
N ASP A 137 11.19 6.87 -7.50
CA ASP A 137 11.25 8.33 -7.34
C ASP A 137 11.12 8.71 -5.86
N PRO A 138 12.10 9.44 -5.28
CA PRO A 138 12.06 9.87 -3.89
C PRO A 138 10.85 10.73 -3.51
N ASP A 139 10.28 11.41 -4.49
CA ASP A 139 9.14 12.31 -4.30
C ASP A 139 7.80 11.57 -4.33
N GLY A 140 7.77 10.26 -4.64
CA GLY A 140 6.57 9.42 -4.56
C GLY A 140 5.64 9.50 -5.76
N ASP A 141 5.91 10.42 -6.69
CA ASP A 141 5.12 10.61 -7.91
C ASP A 141 4.94 9.31 -8.71
N GLY A 142 5.95 8.43 -8.71
CA GLY A 142 5.87 7.12 -9.34
C GLY A 142 4.90 6.15 -8.68
N LEU A 143 4.76 6.22 -7.36
CA LEU A 143 3.80 5.40 -6.60
C LEU A 143 2.37 5.89 -6.83
N GLU A 144 2.15 7.20 -6.77
CA GLU A 144 0.85 7.81 -7.05
C GLU A 144 0.41 7.52 -8.50
N ALA A 145 1.32 7.69 -9.46
CA ALA A 145 1.10 7.33 -10.85
C ALA A 145 0.68 5.87 -11.04
N ALA A 146 1.31 4.96 -10.29
CA ALA A 146 1.00 3.54 -10.34
C ALA A 146 -0.39 3.24 -9.75
N LEU A 147 -0.75 3.88 -8.63
CA LEU A 147 -2.09 3.77 -8.03
C LEU A 147 -3.17 4.24 -9.01
N GLU A 148 -3.00 5.42 -9.61
CA GLU A 148 -3.94 5.96 -10.60
C GLU A 148 -4.11 5.03 -11.81
N TYR A 149 -3.00 4.53 -12.36
CA TYR A 149 -3.02 3.59 -13.49
C TYR A 149 -3.76 2.29 -13.13
N LEU A 150 -3.68 1.85 -11.87
CA LEU A 150 -4.34 0.64 -11.37
C LEU A 150 -5.80 0.88 -10.96
N GLY A 151 -6.30 2.12 -11.08
CA GLY A 151 -7.70 2.49 -10.87
C GLY A 151 -7.99 3.14 -9.52
N PHE A 152 -6.97 3.56 -8.78
CA PHE A 152 -7.10 4.19 -7.46
C PHE A 152 -6.69 5.67 -7.56
N ALA A 153 -7.67 6.56 -7.73
CA ALA A 153 -7.38 7.99 -7.71
C ALA A 153 -7.18 8.47 -6.27
N MET A 154 -6.13 9.27 -6.07
CA MET A 154 -5.71 9.84 -4.78
C MET A 154 -6.28 11.26 -4.55
N HIS A 155 -6.95 11.83 -5.55
CA HIS A 155 -7.40 13.22 -5.52
C HIS A 155 -8.90 13.32 -5.79
N GLY A 156 -9.59 14.12 -4.97
CA GLY A 156 -11.04 14.34 -5.07
C GLY A 156 -11.71 14.35 -3.70
N SER A 157 -13.02 14.09 -3.68
CA SER A 157 -13.84 14.16 -2.46
C SER A 157 -14.20 12.77 -1.94
N ALA A 158 -13.22 12.11 -1.32
CA ALA A 158 -13.45 10.86 -0.58
C ALA A 158 -14.13 11.13 0.76
N VAL A 159 -14.81 10.11 1.31
CA VAL A 159 -15.18 10.13 2.73
C VAL A 159 -13.98 9.62 3.53
N ILE A 160 -13.50 10.41 4.48
CA ILE A 160 -12.30 10.10 5.26
C ILE A 160 -12.69 9.72 6.68
N ARG A 161 -12.13 8.64 7.20
CA ARG A 161 -12.35 8.15 8.56
C ARG A 161 -11.02 7.80 9.24
N PRO A 162 -10.82 8.11 10.52
CA PRO A 162 -9.74 7.53 11.29
C PRO A 162 -10.02 6.05 11.52
N VAL A 163 -8.97 5.23 11.52
CA VAL A 163 -9.02 3.80 11.83
C VAL A 163 -7.91 3.50 12.83
N ARG A 164 -8.25 2.80 13.92
CA ARG A 164 -7.23 2.27 14.85
C ARG A 164 -6.90 0.83 14.48
N TYR A 165 -5.62 0.54 14.26
CA TYR A 165 -5.10 -0.80 14.02
C TYR A 165 -4.29 -1.28 15.23
N THR A 166 -4.73 -2.36 15.89
CA THR A 166 -4.12 -2.82 17.15
C THR A 166 -2.80 -3.56 16.98
N ALA A 167 -2.47 -4.00 15.76
CA ALA A 167 -1.32 -4.86 15.50
C ALA A 167 -1.27 -6.15 16.34
N ALA A 168 -2.41 -6.61 16.89
CA ALA A 168 -2.50 -7.85 17.67
C ALA A 168 -2.03 -9.09 16.89
N ARG A 169 -2.12 -9.04 15.54
CA ARG A 169 -1.48 -9.98 14.62
C ARG A 169 -0.85 -9.20 13.48
N LEU A 170 0.46 -9.38 13.28
CA LEU A 170 1.17 -8.79 12.15
C LEU A 170 0.94 -9.58 10.86
N PRO A 171 1.01 -8.92 9.68
CA PRO A 171 1.05 -9.60 8.40
C PRO A 171 2.13 -10.67 8.38
N GLN A 172 1.77 -11.89 8.01
CA GLN A 172 2.72 -12.99 7.99
C GLN A 172 3.56 -12.95 6.70
N PRO A 173 4.91 -13.00 6.79
CA PRO A 173 5.75 -13.20 5.63
C PRO A 173 5.55 -14.64 5.14
N LYS A 174 4.64 -14.83 4.18
CA LYS A 174 4.61 -16.07 3.39
C LYS A 174 5.75 -16.01 2.36
N PRO A 175 6.39 -17.13 1.99
CA PRO A 175 7.22 -17.13 0.80
C PRO A 175 6.35 -16.69 -0.38
N ALA A 176 6.75 -15.61 -1.07
CA ALA A 176 6.08 -15.16 -2.28
C ALA A 176 5.96 -16.37 -3.22
N ALA A 177 4.75 -16.66 -3.70
CA ALA A 177 4.55 -17.69 -4.69
C ALA A 177 5.55 -17.47 -5.82
N THR A 178 6.34 -18.50 -6.15
CA THR A 178 7.47 -18.40 -7.07
C THR A 178 6.98 -17.85 -8.41
N VAL A 179 7.26 -16.59 -8.70
CA VAL A 179 7.04 -16.02 -10.03
C VAL A 179 8.23 -16.44 -10.88
N THR A 180 7.97 -17.32 -11.85
CA THR A 180 8.93 -17.65 -12.90
C THR A 180 9.18 -16.42 -13.77
N GLY A 181 10.22 -15.64 -13.43
CA GLY A 181 10.63 -14.46 -14.19
C GLY A 181 11.22 -13.37 -13.30
N ARG A 182 12.43 -13.58 -12.78
CA ARG A 182 13.24 -12.48 -12.22
C ARG A 182 13.88 -11.75 -13.39
N ALA A 183 13.51 -10.48 -13.62
CA ALA A 183 14.29 -9.58 -14.45
C ALA A 183 15.20 -8.78 -13.51
N ARG A 184 16.52 -9.01 -13.61
CA ARG A 184 17.52 -8.19 -12.92
C ARG A 184 17.56 -6.83 -13.63
N VAL A 185 17.18 -5.76 -12.95
CA VAL A 185 17.35 -4.40 -13.47
C VAL A 185 18.70 -3.91 -12.95
N GLU A 186 19.68 -3.79 -13.84
CA GLU A 186 20.98 -3.21 -13.47
C GLU A 186 20.83 -1.70 -13.23
N PRO A 187 21.47 -1.16 -12.19
CA PRO A 187 21.49 0.29 -11.97
C PRO A 187 22.22 0.95 -13.14
N ARG A 188 21.56 1.92 -13.80
CA ARG A 188 22.22 2.78 -14.77
C ARG A 188 23.22 3.66 -14.02
N ARG A 189 24.50 3.56 -14.40
CA ARG A 189 25.60 4.39 -13.92
C ARG A 189 25.52 5.81 -14.48
#